data_AF-A0A2U9IBQ6-F1
#
_entry.id   AF-A0A2U9IBQ6-F1
#
_cell.length_a   1.000
_cell.length_b   1.000
_cell.length_c   1.000
_cell.angle_alpha   90.00
_cell.angle_beta   90.00
_cell.angle_gamma   90.00
#
_symmetry.space_group_name_H-M   'P 1'
#
loop_
_entity.id
_entity.type
_entity.pdbx_description
1 polymer ?
#
loop_
_entity_poly.entity_id
_entity_poly.type
_entity_poly.pdbx_seq_one_letter_code
_entity_poly.pdbx_strand_id
1 'polypeptide(L)'
;MEEFRLKILDVFLSSKIKNYEQIEYEGKSRKDSCAYFTNGFCSRINIKENIVTIWRSENKINPHPVLCFICPFFSIRNENLYSITDLLEIYSYYEKIKNNIVKEIEYIESRLNEFMYNSSSLKRRKEELMYFLNEIEDKLNVTLILIKLSIKQDNNGNI
;
A
#
# COMPACT_ATOMS: atom_id res chain seq x y z
N MET A 1 -20.59 16.51 -0.47
CA MET A 1 -19.29 16.98 -1.02
C MET A 1 -18.26 15.85 -1.03
N GLU A 2 -18.10 15.09 0.06
CA GLU A 2 -17.18 13.94 0.12
C GLU A 2 -17.49 12.83 -0.89
N GLU A 3 -18.77 12.43 -1.05
CA GLU A 3 -19.16 11.41 -2.04
C GLU A 3 -18.85 11.82 -3.48
N PHE A 4 -18.99 13.12 -3.79
CA PHE A 4 -18.68 13.65 -5.11
C PHE A 4 -17.17 13.63 -5.37
N ARG A 5 -16.36 14.02 -4.36
CA ARG A 5 -14.90 13.96 -4.44
C ARG A 5 -14.39 12.53 -4.55
N LEU A 6 -15.00 11.57 -3.83
CA LEU A 6 -14.73 10.15 -3.97
C LEU A 6 -14.95 9.69 -5.42
N LYS A 7 -16.12 9.96 -6.00
CA LYS A 7 -16.41 9.60 -7.41
C LYS A 7 -15.42 10.20 -8.41
N ILE A 8 -14.99 11.45 -8.20
CA ILE A 8 -13.97 12.07 -9.06
C ILE A 8 -12.64 11.33 -8.95
N LEU A 9 -12.20 11.02 -7.72
CA LEU A 9 -10.98 10.26 -7.49
C LEU A 9 -11.08 8.86 -8.10
N ASP A 10 -12.23 8.19 -7.99
CA ASP A 10 -12.45 6.86 -8.58
C ASP A 10 -12.29 6.87 -10.10
N VAL A 11 -12.94 7.81 -10.79
CA VAL A 11 -12.82 7.97 -12.25
C VAL A 11 -11.39 8.29 -12.64
N PHE A 12 -10.72 9.16 -11.87
CA PHE A 12 -9.35 9.54 -12.14
C PHE A 12 -8.37 8.37 -11.98
N LEU A 13 -8.44 7.66 -10.85
CA LEU A 13 -7.52 6.59 -10.49
C LEU A 13 -7.77 5.31 -11.30
N SER A 14 -9.02 4.97 -11.60
CA SER A 14 -9.37 3.82 -12.45
C SER A 14 -8.79 3.93 -13.86
N SER A 15 -8.62 5.15 -14.37
CA SER A 15 -7.96 5.40 -15.66
C SER A 15 -6.44 5.17 -15.66
N LYS A 16 -5.82 4.99 -14.48
CA LYS A 16 -4.35 4.92 -14.31
C LYS A 16 -3.87 3.62 -13.68
N ILE A 17 -4.66 3.04 -12.79
CA ILE A 17 -4.32 1.85 -12.02
C ILE A 17 -4.94 0.62 -12.69
N LYS A 18 -4.12 -0.37 -13.03
CA LYS A 18 -4.61 -1.68 -13.50
C LYS A 18 -5.29 -2.42 -12.37
N ASN A 19 -6.34 -3.20 -12.68
CA ASN A 19 -7.13 -3.95 -11.69
C ASN A 19 -7.69 -3.05 -10.57
N TYR A 20 -8.07 -1.81 -10.92
CA TYR A 20 -8.54 -0.81 -9.96
C TYR A 20 -9.66 -1.31 -9.05
N GLU A 21 -10.66 -1.99 -9.62
CA GLU A 21 -11.81 -2.50 -8.87
C GLU A 21 -11.39 -3.47 -7.75
N GLN A 22 -10.42 -4.34 -8.01
CA GLN A 22 -9.88 -5.25 -7.00
C GLN A 22 -9.13 -4.48 -5.91
N ILE A 23 -8.27 -3.52 -6.29
CA ILE A 23 -7.50 -2.69 -5.36
C ILE A 23 -8.43 -1.85 -4.47
N GLU A 24 -9.47 -1.27 -5.07
CA GLU A 24 -10.48 -0.49 -4.35
C GLU A 24 -11.25 -1.37 -3.37
N TYR A 25 -11.69 -2.56 -3.81
CA TYR A 25 -12.39 -3.52 -2.97
C TYR A 25 -11.56 -3.98 -1.77
N GLU A 26 -10.31 -4.40 -2.00
CA GLU A 26 -9.39 -4.80 -0.93
C GLU A 26 -9.08 -3.63 0.01
N GLY A 27 -8.84 -2.45 -0.56
CA GLY A 27 -8.60 -1.23 0.18
C GLY A 27 -9.78 -0.85 1.07
N LYS A 28 -11.01 -0.99 0.57
CA LYS A 28 -12.24 -0.75 1.32
C LYS A 28 -12.42 -1.77 2.43
N SER A 29 -12.22 -3.06 2.15
CA SER A 29 -12.26 -4.13 3.16
C SER A 29 -11.27 -3.87 4.30
N ARG A 30 -10.04 -3.43 3.98
CA ARG A 30 -9.06 -3.00 4.98
C ARG A 30 -9.51 -1.74 5.72
N LYS A 31 -10.03 -0.74 5.02
CA LYS A 31 -10.54 0.48 5.65
C LYS A 31 -11.61 0.16 6.70
N ASP A 32 -12.57 -0.68 6.35
CA ASP A 32 -13.73 -1.04 7.17
C ASP A 32 -13.34 -1.90 8.39
N SER A 33 -12.26 -2.67 8.30
CA SER A 33 -11.75 -3.51 9.39
C SER A 33 -10.62 -2.86 10.21
N CYS A 34 -10.21 -1.64 9.87
CA CYS A 34 -9.08 -0.97 10.50
C CYS A 34 -9.46 -0.41 11.87
N ALA A 35 -8.77 -0.85 12.93
CA ALA A 35 -8.98 -0.33 14.28
C ALA A 35 -8.71 1.19 14.42
N TYR A 36 -7.94 1.77 13.49
CA TYR A 36 -7.61 3.19 13.46
C TYR A 36 -8.53 4.03 12.58
N PHE A 37 -9.47 3.41 11.88
CA PHE A 37 -10.46 4.12 11.08
C PHE A 37 -11.77 4.22 11.85
N THR A 38 -12.05 5.39 12.41
CA THR A 38 -13.26 5.63 13.22
C THR A 38 -13.95 6.90 12.76
N ASN A 39 -15.29 6.86 12.70
CA ASN A 39 -16.14 7.99 12.34
C ASN A 39 -15.74 8.69 11.02
N GLY A 40 -15.31 7.92 10.01
CA GLY A 40 -14.93 8.47 8.71
C GLY A 40 -13.46 8.95 8.62
N PHE A 41 -12.67 8.81 9.68
CA PHE A 41 -11.31 9.34 9.74
C PHE A 41 -10.28 8.29 10.18
N CYS A 42 -9.11 8.32 9.53
CA CYS A 42 -7.92 7.61 9.98
C CYS A 42 -7.21 8.42 11.06
N SER A 43 -7.01 7.82 12.24
CA SER A 43 -6.23 8.41 13.35
C SER A 43 -4.75 8.02 13.32
N ARG A 44 -4.36 7.08 12.43
CA ARG A 44 -3.01 6.53 12.36
C ARG A 44 -2.08 7.28 11.43
N ILE A 45 -2.60 7.61 10.24
CA ILE A 45 -1.81 8.13 9.13
C ILE A 45 -2.38 9.47 8.71
N ASN A 46 -1.50 10.46 8.59
CA ASN A 46 -1.78 11.68 7.86
C ASN A 46 -0.81 11.76 6.67
N ILE A 47 -1.33 11.43 5.49
CA ILE A 47 -0.54 11.45 4.26
C ILE A 47 -0.50 12.87 3.70
N LYS A 48 0.66 13.31 3.19
CA LYS A 48 0.81 14.67 2.65
C LYS A 48 0.01 14.86 1.36
N GLU A 49 -0.04 13.85 0.50
CA GLU A 49 -0.58 13.92 -0.85
C GLU A 49 -2.11 13.89 -0.90
N ASN A 50 -2.70 14.84 -1.64
CA ASN A 50 -4.14 15.00 -1.75
C ASN A 50 -4.82 13.95 -2.64
N ILE A 51 -4.07 13.35 -3.57
CA ILE A 51 -4.55 12.38 -4.55
C ILE A 51 -5.13 11.09 -3.94
N VAL A 52 -4.79 10.82 -2.69
CA VAL A 52 -5.24 9.66 -1.92
C VAL A 52 -6.09 10.05 -0.71
N THR A 53 -6.54 11.31 -0.67
CA THR A 53 -7.29 11.90 0.43
C THR A 53 -8.65 12.40 -0.05
N ILE A 54 -9.73 11.78 0.45
CA ILE A 54 -11.11 12.22 0.17
C ILE A 54 -11.40 13.52 0.93
N TRP A 55 -11.01 13.58 2.21
CA TRP A 55 -11.19 14.75 3.05
C TRP A 55 -10.06 14.87 4.06
N ARG A 56 -9.71 16.09 4.47
CA ARG A 56 -8.70 16.37 5.50
C ARG A 56 -9.29 17.33 6.53
N SER A 57 -9.06 17.03 7.80
CA SER A 57 -9.42 17.89 8.93
C SER A 57 -8.26 17.91 9.93
N GLU A 58 -7.61 19.06 10.09
CA GLU A 58 -6.44 19.30 10.95
C GLU A 58 -5.41 18.16 10.94
N ASN A 59 -5.57 17.18 11.83
CA ASN A 59 -4.64 16.05 12.02
C ASN A 59 -5.16 14.70 11.51
N LYS A 60 -6.33 14.64 10.89
CA LYS A 60 -6.98 13.41 10.42
C LYS A 60 -7.35 13.50 8.95
N ILE A 61 -7.40 12.35 8.29
CA ILE A 61 -7.83 12.22 6.90
C ILE A 61 -8.97 11.22 6.79
N ASN A 62 -9.90 11.45 5.87
CA ASN A 62 -10.73 10.40 5.29
C ASN A 62 -9.94 9.85 4.09
N PRO A 63 -9.29 8.67 4.23
CA PRO A 63 -8.43 8.14 3.19
C PRO A 63 -9.25 7.55 2.05
N HIS A 64 -8.75 7.69 0.83
CA HIS A 64 -9.27 6.94 -0.31
C HIS A 64 -8.97 5.43 -0.11
N PRO A 65 -9.85 4.49 -0.52
CA PRO A 65 -9.60 3.05 -0.38
C PRO A 65 -8.24 2.57 -0.90
N VAL A 66 -7.77 3.14 -2.01
CA VAL A 66 -6.43 2.88 -2.57
C VAL A 66 -5.31 3.14 -1.55
N LEU A 67 -5.44 4.15 -0.66
CA LEU A 67 -4.46 4.38 0.40
C LEU A 67 -4.45 3.24 1.42
N CYS A 68 -5.63 2.73 1.77
CA CYS A 68 -5.77 1.62 2.70
C CYS A 68 -5.23 0.31 2.10
N PHE A 69 -5.27 0.14 0.78
CA PHE A 69 -4.63 -0.98 0.08
C PHE A 69 -3.10 -0.95 0.22
N ILE A 70 -2.46 0.22 0.07
CA ILE A 70 -1.00 0.38 0.21
C ILE A 70 -0.57 0.73 1.65
N CYS A 71 -1.48 0.71 2.62
CA CYS A 71 -1.16 1.10 3.98
C CYS A 71 -0.32 0.03 4.68
N PRO A 72 0.91 0.34 5.15
CA PRO A 72 1.75 -0.63 5.86
C PRO A 72 1.31 -0.84 7.32
N PHE A 73 0.51 0.08 7.87
CA PHE A 73 0.16 0.11 9.29
C PHE A 73 -1.22 -0.48 9.61
N PHE A 74 -1.94 -1.01 8.63
CA PHE A 74 -3.31 -1.50 8.80
C PHE A 74 -3.44 -2.59 9.89
N SER A 75 -2.45 -3.48 10.03
CA SER A 75 -2.47 -4.58 10.99
C SER A 75 -1.65 -4.33 12.27
N ILE A 76 -0.99 -3.17 12.40
CA ILE A 76 -0.07 -2.91 13.51
C ILE A 76 -0.82 -2.24 14.65
N ARG A 77 -1.21 -3.02 15.67
CA ARG A 77 -1.78 -2.51 16.93
C ARG A 77 -0.68 -1.91 17.80
N ASN A 78 -0.39 -0.63 17.60
CA ASN A 78 0.46 0.15 18.50
C ASN A 78 -0.23 1.48 18.83
N GLU A 79 -0.54 1.73 20.10
CA GLU A 79 -1.42 2.82 20.52
C GLU A 79 -0.80 4.22 20.38
N ASN A 80 0.53 4.32 20.21
CA ASN A 80 1.27 5.59 20.34
C ASN A 80 1.90 6.15 19.06
N LEU A 81 1.56 5.61 17.89
CA LEU A 81 2.22 5.99 16.63
C LEU A 81 1.23 6.74 15.74
N TYR A 82 1.19 8.06 15.86
CA TYR A 82 0.69 8.92 14.78
C TYR A 82 1.84 9.11 13.79
N SER A 83 1.65 8.74 12.52
CA SER A 83 2.66 8.98 11.49
C SER A 83 2.12 9.99 10.48
N ILE A 84 2.82 11.13 10.40
CA ILE A 84 2.85 11.86 9.14
C ILE A 84 3.68 11.00 8.20
N THR A 85 3.16 10.72 7.01
CA THR A 85 3.89 9.95 6.01
C THR A 85 3.67 10.53 4.63
N ASP A 86 4.49 10.13 3.69
CA ASP A 86 4.30 10.44 2.27
C ASP A 86 4.43 9.17 1.42
N LEU A 87 4.09 9.29 0.15
CA LEU A 87 4.11 8.14 -0.75
C LEU A 87 5.53 7.58 -0.96
N LEU A 88 6.57 8.41 -0.82
CA LEU A 88 7.97 7.99 -0.94
C LEU A 88 8.39 7.13 0.26
N GLU A 89 7.96 7.48 1.46
CA GLU A 89 8.15 6.66 2.65
C GLU A 89 7.45 5.31 2.53
N ILE A 90 6.19 5.28 2.06
CA ILE A 90 5.45 4.03 1.80
C ILE A 90 6.18 3.18 0.75
N TYR A 91 6.66 3.79 -0.32
CA TYR A 91 7.43 3.10 -1.36
C TYR A 91 8.71 2.49 -0.79
N SER A 92 9.48 3.28 -0.03
CA SER A 92 10.72 2.85 0.61
C SER A 92 10.51 1.70 1.60
N TYR A 93 9.40 1.72 2.34
CA TYR A 93 9.00 0.64 3.24
C TYR A 93 8.83 -0.68 2.47
N TYR A 94 8.08 -0.66 1.37
CA TYR A 94 7.85 -1.86 0.58
C TYR A 94 9.08 -2.33 -0.21
N GLU A 95 9.92 -1.42 -0.68
CA GLU A 95 11.22 -1.75 -1.30
C GLU A 95 12.11 -2.51 -0.32
N LYS A 96 12.16 -2.09 0.95
CA LYS A 96 12.90 -2.80 1.99
C LYS A 96 12.36 -4.21 2.22
N ILE A 97 11.04 -4.38 2.27
CA ILE A 97 10.41 -5.71 2.42
C ILE A 97 10.71 -6.59 1.21
N LYS A 98 10.55 -6.06 -0.01
CA LYS A 98 10.86 -6.76 -1.26
C LYS A 98 12.29 -7.30 -1.24
N ASN A 99 13.26 -6.45 -0.92
CA ASN A 99 14.67 -6.82 -0.87
C ASN A 99 14.95 -7.92 0.17
N ASN A 100 14.26 -7.91 1.31
CA ASN A 100 14.40 -8.97 2.31
C ASN A 100 13.80 -10.29 1.83
N ILE A 101 12.63 -10.26 1.19
CA ILE A 101 11.97 -11.46 0.63
C ILE A 101 12.84 -12.09 -0.47
N VAL A 102 13.38 -11.29 -1.38
CA VAL A 102 14.27 -11.77 -2.45
C VAL A 102 15.50 -12.47 -1.88
N LYS A 103 16.16 -11.86 -0.88
CA LYS A 103 17.31 -12.48 -0.20
C LYS A 103 16.94 -13.80 0.49
N GLU A 104 15.76 -13.89 1.09
CA GLU A 104 15.29 -15.13 1.72
C GLU A 104 15.02 -16.22 0.67
N ILE A 105 14.44 -15.87 -0.48
CA ILE A 105 14.23 -16.80 -1.59
C ILE A 105 15.57 -17.31 -2.13
N GLU A 106 16.53 -16.41 -2.39
CA GLU A 106 17.88 -16.76 -2.86
C GLU A 106 18.58 -17.71 -1.88
N TYR A 107 18.46 -17.45 -0.57
CA TYR A 107 18.97 -18.35 0.47
C TYR A 107 18.28 -19.71 0.46
N ILE A 108 16.96 -19.77 0.30
CA ILE A 108 16.23 -21.04 0.22
C ILE A 108 16.64 -21.83 -1.03
N GLU A 109 16.83 -21.15 -2.16
CA GLU A 109 17.29 -21.77 -3.40
C GLU A 109 18.70 -22.34 -3.27
N SER A 110 19.63 -21.62 -2.65
CA SER A 110 20.98 -22.15 -2.41
C SER A 110 20.95 -23.41 -1.55
N ARG A 111 20.11 -23.42 -0.49
CA ARG A 111 19.92 -24.58 0.39
C ARG A 111 19.28 -25.76 -0.34
N LEU A 112 18.29 -25.51 -1.20
CA LEU A 112 17.65 -26.57 -2.00
C LEU A 112 18.62 -27.19 -3.01
N ASN A 113 19.58 -26.42 -3.54
CA ASN A 113 20.59 -26.93 -4.46
C ASN A 113 21.70 -27.73 -3.75
N GLU A 114 22.00 -27.41 -2.49
CA GLU A 114 23.00 -28.13 -1.66
C GLU A 114 22.53 -29.52 -1.21
N PHE A 115 21.24 -29.67 -0.87
CA PHE A 115 20.70 -30.97 -0.49
C PHE A 115 20.17 -31.72 -1.71
N MET A 116 20.74 -32.89 -2.01
CA MET A 116 20.14 -33.87 -2.94
C MET A 116 18.72 -34.35 -2.55
N TYR A 117 18.11 -33.80 -1.49
CA TYR A 117 16.79 -34.16 -1.00
C TYR A 117 15.79 -33.00 -1.14
N ASN A 118 14.65 -33.31 -1.76
CA ASN A 118 13.44 -32.50 -1.85
C ASN A 118 12.92 -32.09 -0.47
N SER A 119 13.45 -31.01 0.10
CA SER A 119 12.88 -30.38 1.29
C SER A 119 11.54 -29.74 0.94
N SER A 120 10.45 -30.48 1.18
CA SER A 120 9.08 -30.03 0.91
C SER A 120 8.72 -28.77 1.70
N SER A 121 9.25 -28.61 2.91
CA SER A 121 9.07 -27.42 3.74
C SER A 121 9.73 -26.18 3.13
N LEU A 122 10.95 -26.30 2.60
CA LEU A 122 11.64 -25.20 1.93
C LEU A 122 10.94 -24.82 0.62
N LYS A 123 10.46 -25.80 -0.16
CA LYS A 123 9.66 -25.53 -1.37
C LYS A 123 8.39 -24.76 -1.06
N ARG A 124 7.63 -25.21 -0.06
CA ARG A 124 6.42 -24.53 0.40
C ARG A 124 6.72 -23.10 0.88
N ARG A 125 7.78 -22.93 1.70
CA ARG A 125 8.19 -21.60 2.17
C ARG A 125 8.55 -20.68 1.01
N LYS A 126 9.25 -21.19 -0.01
CA LYS A 126 9.55 -20.43 -1.22
C LYS A 126 8.27 -19.99 -1.95
N GLU A 127 7.31 -20.89 -2.13
CA GLU A 127 6.02 -20.57 -2.77
C GLU A 127 5.24 -19.49 -1.98
N GLU A 128 5.21 -19.59 -0.65
CA GLU A 128 4.62 -18.57 0.22
C GLU A 128 5.31 -17.21 0.05
N LEU A 129 6.65 -17.18 0.02
CA LEU A 129 7.43 -15.96 -0.19
C LEU A 129 7.22 -15.36 -1.58
N MET A 130 7.10 -16.19 -2.63
CA MET A 130 6.78 -15.74 -3.98
C MET A 130 5.38 -15.11 -4.06
N TYR A 131 4.40 -15.69 -3.37
CA TYR A 131 3.06 -15.11 -3.27
C TYR A 131 3.11 -13.74 -2.57
N PHE A 132 3.81 -13.64 -1.43
CA PHE A 132 4.00 -12.35 -0.75
C PHE A 132 4.76 -11.35 -1.61
N LEU A 133 5.78 -11.78 -2.37
CA LEU A 133 6.54 -10.93 -3.27
C LEU A 133 5.62 -10.27 -4.30
N ASN A 134 4.73 -11.04 -4.93
CA ASN A 134 3.77 -10.50 -5.88
C ASN A 134 2.86 -9.44 -5.23
N GLU A 135 2.34 -9.69 -4.02
CA GLU A 135 1.53 -8.70 -3.30
C GLU A 135 2.32 -7.41 -2.98
N ILE A 136 3.61 -7.52 -2.65
CA ILE A 136 4.47 -6.36 -2.41
C ILE A 136 4.72 -5.59 -3.72
N GLU A 137 4.92 -6.29 -4.83
CA GLU A 137 5.10 -5.67 -6.14
C GLU A 137 3.87 -4.89 -6.59
N ASP A 138 2.66 -5.43 -6.37
CA ASP A 138 1.43 -4.71 -6.66
C ASP A 138 1.31 -3.42 -5.83
N LYS A 139 1.64 -3.47 -4.54
CA LYS A 139 1.65 -2.28 -3.66
C LYS A 139 2.70 -1.26 -4.11
N LEU A 140 3.90 -1.71 -4.52
CA LEU A 140 4.94 -0.84 -5.08
C LEU A 140 4.48 -0.18 -6.38
N ASN A 141 3.87 -0.93 -7.29
CA ASN A 141 3.36 -0.43 -8.56
C ASN A 141 2.29 0.65 -8.36
N VAL A 142 1.31 0.40 -7.49
CA VAL A 142 0.28 1.38 -7.13
C VAL A 142 0.91 2.62 -6.52
N THR A 143 1.81 2.45 -5.55
CA THR A 143 2.49 3.58 -4.88
C THR A 143 3.27 4.43 -5.88
N LEU A 144 3.99 3.80 -6.81
CA LEU A 144 4.75 4.50 -7.85
C LEU A 144 3.85 5.30 -8.81
N ILE A 145 2.69 4.75 -9.18
CA ILE A 145 1.69 5.48 -9.98
C ILE A 145 1.22 6.72 -9.23
N LEU A 146 0.90 6.58 -7.95
CA LEU A 146 0.44 7.70 -7.12
C LEU A 146 1.52 8.78 -6.96
N ILE A 147 2.79 8.41 -6.75
CA ILE A 147 3.92 9.36 -6.71
C ILE A 147 3.98 10.16 -8.01
N LYS A 148 3.94 9.47 -9.17
CA LYS A 148 3.97 10.12 -10.49
C LYS A 148 2.81 11.09 -10.69
N LEU A 149 1.63 10.75 -10.17
CA LEU A 149 0.45 11.59 -10.29
C LEU A 149 0.50 12.79 -9.31
N SER A 150 1.05 12.61 -8.10
CA SER A 150 1.25 13.70 -7.15
C SER A 150 2.19 14.77 -7.71
N ILE A 151 3.34 14.37 -8.27
CA ILE A 151 4.31 15.29 -8.88
C ILE A 151 3.67 16.08 -10.04
N LYS A 152 2.78 15.44 -10.82
CA LYS A 152 2.05 16.13 -11.91
C LYS A 152 1.06 17.16 -11.39
N GLN A 153 0.41 16.90 -10.26
CA GLN A 153 -0.49 17.88 -9.63
C GLN A 153 0.28 19.10 -9.14
N ASP A 154 1.44 18.90 -8.52
CA ASP A 154 2.29 20.01 -8.04
C ASP A 154 2.79 20.88 -9.20
N ASN A 155 3.16 20.26 -10.33
CA ASN A 155 3.61 20.99 -11.52
C ASN A 155 2.47 21.75 -12.24
N ASN A 156 1.24 21.25 -12.17
CA ASN A 156 0.07 21.89 -12.76
C ASN A 156 -0.62 22.89 -11.80
N GLY A 157 -0.22 22.93 -10.52
CA GLY A 157 -0.74 23.80 -9.48
C GLY A 157 0.03 25.11 -9.27
N ASN A 158 1.03 25.41 -10.13
CA ASN A 158 1.70 26.71 -10.22
C ASN A 158 1.07 27.62 -11.30
N ILE A 159 -0.26 27.68 -11.35
CA ILE A 159 -1.04 28.68 -12.11
C ILE A 159 -2.06 29.31 -11.17
#